data_AF-A0A949TCS3-F1
#
_entry.id   AF-A0A949TCS3-F1
#
_cell.length_a   1.000
_cell.length_b   1.000
_cell.length_c   1.000
_cell.angle_alpha   90.00
_cell.angle_beta   90.00
_cell.angle_gamma   90.00
#
_symmetry.space_group_name_H-M   'P 1'
#
loop_
_entity.id
_entity.type
_entity.pdbx_description
1 polymer ?
#
loop_
_entity_poly.entity_id
_entity_poly.type
_entity_poly.pdbx_seq_one_letter_code
_entity_poly.pdbx_strand_id
1 'polypeptide(L)'
;MVRNPDIKQLLKILIAAAWIDGKIQPEEREYLQQIAQSQDIATDPEIKPWLYGLVPIKPEECYQWVEEYLGTSPSVEDCQNLIQEIGGLIYSDGEVAIEEAKLLAKIQNLSSKSESKQGKLNIILKQVQKMYRRWVEVQN
;
A
#
# COMPACT_ATOMS: atom_id res chain seq x y z
N MET A 1 16.31 16.30 -0.10
CA MET A 1 15.33 16.62 0.95
C MET A 1 14.48 15.39 1.11
N VAL A 2 14.70 14.62 2.18
CA VAL A 2 13.94 13.41 2.48
C VAL A 2 12.54 13.90 2.86
N ARG A 3 11.56 13.73 1.97
CA ARG A 3 10.16 13.91 2.36
C ARG A 3 9.92 12.82 3.39
N ASN A 4 9.77 13.19 4.66
CA ASN A 4 9.17 12.29 5.64
C ASN A 4 7.90 11.78 4.99
N PRO A 5 7.79 10.48 4.68
CA PRO A 5 6.59 9.95 4.09
C PRO A 5 5.49 10.22 5.11
N ASP A 6 4.56 11.10 4.73
CA ASP A 6 3.46 11.46 5.58
C ASP A 6 2.72 10.15 5.83
N ILE A 7 2.65 9.68 7.07
CA ILE A 7 2.06 8.37 7.40
C ILE A 7 0.65 8.24 6.82
N LYS A 8 -0.02 9.38 6.65
CA LYS A 8 -1.28 9.53 5.92
C LYS A 8 -1.19 9.08 4.46
N GLN A 9 -0.13 9.44 3.72
CA GLN A 9 0.09 8.99 2.35
C GLN A 9 0.36 7.48 2.29
N LEU A 10 1.19 6.94 3.19
CA LEU A 10 1.42 5.49 3.28
C LEU A 10 0.12 4.73 3.51
N LEU A 11 -0.68 5.19 4.46
CA LEU A 11 -1.98 4.60 4.74
C LEU A 11 -2.96 4.77 3.58
N LYS A 12 -2.99 5.92 2.90
CA LYS A 12 -3.77 6.13 1.67
C LYS A 12 -3.40 5.08 0.61
N ILE A 13 -2.11 4.81 0.42
CA ILE A 13 -1.65 3.78 -0.54
C ILE A 13 -2.06 2.38 -0.10
N LEU A 14 -2.00 2.07 1.19
CA LEU A 14 -2.44 0.78 1.72
C LEU A 14 -3.95 0.57 1.49
N ILE A 15 -4.74 1.60 1.76
CA ILE A 15 -6.18 1.62 1.49
C ILE A 15 -6.42 1.44 -0.02
N ALA A 16 -5.73 2.21 -0.87
CA ALA A 16 -5.82 2.07 -2.32
C ALA A 16 -5.45 0.65 -2.80
N ALA A 17 -4.42 0.04 -2.21
CA ALA A 17 -4.04 -1.34 -2.49
C ALA A 17 -5.15 -2.32 -2.11
N ALA A 18 -5.75 -2.17 -0.92
CA ALA A 18 -6.87 -3.01 -0.48
C ALA A 18 -8.10 -2.85 -1.40
N TRP A 19 -8.36 -1.64 -1.91
CA TRP A 19 -9.48 -1.35 -2.80
C TRP A 19 -9.25 -1.65 -4.28
N ILE A 20 -8.02 -1.97 -4.71
CA ILE A 20 -7.70 -2.19 -6.14
C ILE A 20 -8.48 -3.36 -6.77
N ASP A 21 -8.93 -4.31 -5.94
CA ASP A 21 -9.75 -5.46 -6.36
C ASP A 21 -11.25 -5.11 -6.44
N GLY A 22 -11.63 -3.88 -6.07
CA GLY A 22 -13.02 -3.39 -6.02
C GLY A 22 -13.79 -3.81 -4.78
N LYS A 23 -13.18 -4.61 -3.89
CA LYS A 23 -13.75 -5.02 -2.60
C LYS A 23 -12.66 -5.07 -1.54
N ILE A 24 -12.96 -4.54 -0.36
CA ILE A 24 -12.15 -4.70 0.85
C ILE A 24 -12.77 -5.79 1.72
N GLN A 25 -11.96 -6.73 2.20
CA GLN A 25 -12.43 -7.76 3.15
C GLN A 25 -12.58 -7.19 4.57
N PRO A 26 -13.46 -7.74 5.41
CA PRO A 26 -13.63 -7.28 6.78
C PRO A 26 -12.31 -7.36 7.58
N GLU A 27 -11.55 -8.43 7.42
CA GLU A 27 -10.24 -8.58 8.07
C GLU A 27 -9.25 -7.49 7.60
N GLU A 28 -9.23 -7.22 6.29
CA GLU A 28 -8.42 -6.15 5.68
C GLU A 28 -8.83 -4.76 6.21
N ARG A 29 -10.12 -4.58 6.54
CA ARG A 29 -10.64 -3.33 7.08
C ARG A 29 -10.31 -3.16 8.56
N GLU A 30 -10.40 -4.22 9.36
CA GLU A 30 -10.05 -4.19 10.77
C GLU A 30 -8.57 -3.90 10.96
N TYR A 31 -7.72 -4.53 10.15
CA TYR A 31 -6.28 -4.31 10.22
C TYR A 31 -5.88 -2.89 9.78
N LEU A 32 -6.51 -2.35 8.74
CA LEU A 32 -6.35 -0.93 8.35
C LEU A 32 -6.74 0.03 9.48
N GLN A 33 -7.81 -0.28 10.23
CA GLN A 33 -8.20 0.51 11.41
C GLN A 33 -7.17 0.39 12.53
N GLN A 34 -6.59 -0.79 12.77
CA GLN A 34 -5.53 -0.96 13.76
C GLN A 34 -4.29 -0.14 13.40
N ILE A 35 -3.83 -0.20 12.15
CA ILE A 35 -2.70 0.64 11.70
C ILE A 35 -3.05 2.12 11.91
N ALA A 36 -4.23 2.56 11.47
CA ALA A 36 -4.64 3.95 11.62
C ALA A 36 -4.69 4.39 13.10
N GLN A 37 -5.09 3.49 14.01
CA GLN A 37 -5.12 3.77 15.46
C GLN A 37 -3.70 3.83 16.04
N SER A 38 -2.83 2.90 15.68
CA SER A 38 -1.42 2.91 16.09
C SER A 38 -0.66 4.16 15.62
N GLN A 39 -1.13 4.78 14.55
CA GLN A 39 -0.54 5.98 13.95
C GLN A 39 -1.28 7.27 14.33
N ASP A 40 -2.25 7.22 15.25
CA ASP A 40 -3.08 8.36 15.71
C ASP A 40 -3.87 9.10 14.60
N ILE A 41 -4.05 8.46 13.44
CA ILE A 41 -4.77 9.02 12.28
C ILE A 41 -6.15 8.40 12.05
N ALA A 42 -6.57 7.39 12.84
CA ALA A 42 -7.87 6.74 12.69
C ALA A 42 -9.08 7.69 12.77
N THR A 43 -8.92 8.79 13.51
CA THR A 43 -9.93 9.84 13.67
C THR A 43 -9.89 10.90 12.58
N ASP A 44 -8.92 10.84 11.67
CA ASP A 44 -8.76 11.81 10.62
C ASP A 44 -9.93 11.72 9.61
N PRO A 45 -10.68 12.81 9.40
CA PRO A 45 -11.87 12.81 8.57
C PRO A 45 -11.57 12.58 7.08
N GLU A 46 -10.33 12.76 6.62
CA GLU A 46 -9.95 12.45 5.23
C GLU A 46 -9.99 10.95 4.97
N ILE A 47 -9.40 10.14 5.86
CA ILE A 47 -9.25 8.69 5.63
C ILE A 47 -10.38 7.84 6.21
N LYS A 48 -11.12 8.39 7.18
CA LYS A 48 -12.29 7.76 7.80
C LYS A 48 -13.31 7.19 6.79
N PRO A 49 -13.75 7.89 5.73
CA PRO A 49 -14.71 7.32 4.78
C PRO A 49 -14.22 6.04 4.10
N TRP A 50 -12.93 5.94 3.79
CA TRP A 50 -12.37 4.75 3.14
C TRP A 50 -12.05 3.63 4.13
N LEU A 51 -11.54 3.98 5.31
CA LEU A 51 -11.31 3.05 6.42
C LEU A 51 -12.58 2.32 6.85
N TYR A 52 -13.71 3.04 6.88
CA TYR A 52 -14.99 2.46 7.24
C TYR A 52 -15.76 1.88 6.04
N GLY A 53 -15.13 1.86 4.86
CA GLY A 53 -15.75 1.43 3.61
C GLY A 53 -17.05 2.14 3.28
N LEU A 54 -17.20 3.38 3.74
CA LEU A 54 -18.34 4.26 3.46
C LEU A 54 -18.27 4.77 2.02
N VAL A 55 -17.06 4.89 1.46
CA VAL A 55 -16.81 5.32 0.09
C VAL A 55 -15.92 4.29 -0.61
N PRO A 56 -16.36 3.68 -1.73
CA PRO A 56 -15.50 2.84 -2.54
C PRO A 56 -14.49 3.69 -3.31
N ILE A 57 -13.23 3.25 -3.34
CA ILE A 57 -12.19 3.91 -4.13
C ILE A 57 -12.18 3.30 -5.53
N LYS A 58 -12.14 4.16 -6.55
CA LYS A 58 -11.98 3.72 -7.93
C LYS A 58 -10.53 3.28 -8.17
N PRO A 59 -10.29 2.26 -9.00
CA PRO A 59 -8.92 1.86 -9.35
C PRO A 59 -8.10 3.03 -9.93
N GLU A 60 -8.75 3.96 -10.64
CA GLU A 60 -8.15 5.20 -11.15
C GLU A 60 -7.56 6.07 -10.03
N GLU A 61 -8.30 6.26 -8.94
CA GLU A 61 -7.86 7.01 -7.76
C GLU A 61 -6.70 6.28 -7.06
N CYS A 62 -6.74 4.95 -7.00
CA CYS A 62 -5.64 4.16 -6.45
C CYS A 62 -4.34 4.40 -7.21
N TYR A 63 -4.40 4.44 -8.55
CA TYR A 63 -3.23 4.74 -9.38
C TYR A 63 -2.76 6.18 -9.17
N GLN A 64 -3.69 7.12 -9.05
CA GLN A 64 -3.37 8.53 -8.83
C GLN A 64 -2.65 8.75 -7.51
N TRP A 65 -3.08 8.12 -6.42
CA TRP A 65 -2.42 8.27 -5.12
C TRP A 65 -1.01 7.68 -5.10
N VAL A 66 -0.82 6.53 -5.75
CA VAL A 66 0.51 5.93 -5.90
C VAL A 66 1.39 6.77 -6.82
N GLU A 67 0.83 7.36 -7.88
CA GLU A 67 1.55 8.27 -8.76
C GLU A 67 1.91 9.60 -8.08
N GLU A 68 1.05 10.14 -7.21
CA GLU A 68 1.37 11.33 -6.40
C GLU A 68 2.49 11.04 -5.40
N TYR A 69 2.55 9.82 -4.87
CA TYR A 69 3.57 9.41 -3.91
C TYR A 69 4.91 9.05 -4.58
N LEU A 70 4.89 8.15 -5.57
CA LEU A 70 6.07 7.67 -6.29
C LEU A 70 6.52 8.62 -7.42
N GLY A 71 5.70 9.62 -7.75
CA GLY A 71 5.92 10.52 -8.87
C GLY A 71 5.56 9.92 -10.24
N THR A 72 5.70 10.75 -11.28
CA THR A 72 5.31 10.43 -12.67
C THR A 72 6.13 9.31 -13.31
N SER A 73 7.26 8.93 -12.71
CA SER A 73 8.09 7.77 -13.08
C SER A 73 8.61 7.12 -11.81
N PRO A 74 7.88 6.14 -11.25
CA PRO A 74 8.35 5.37 -10.10
C PRO A 74 9.65 4.67 -10.46
N SER A 75 10.74 4.96 -9.75
CA SER A 75 11.93 4.14 -9.83
C SER A 75 11.75 2.90 -8.97
N VAL A 76 12.59 1.90 -9.21
CA VAL A 76 12.67 0.72 -8.34
C VAL A 76 12.94 1.14 -6.90
N GLU A 77 13.76 2.17 -6.70
CA GLU A 77 14.07 2.75 -5.39
C GLU A 77 12.84 3.36 -4.70
N ASP A 78 11.96 4.06 -5.42
CA ASP A 78 10.73 4.60 -4.82
C ASP A 78 9.78 3.47 -4.38
N CYS A 79 9.70 2.40 -5.18
CA CYS A 79 8.95 1.21 -4.81
C CYS A 79 9.56 0.49 -3.59
N GLN A 80 10.90 0.44 -3.52
CA GLN A 80 11.64 -0.08 -2.37
C GLN A 80 11.31 0.70 -1.11
N ASN A 81 11.44 2.02 -1.17
CA ASN A 81 11.09 2.87 -0.05
C ASN A 81 9.62 2.70 0.34
N LEU A 82 8.67 2.69 -0.59
CA LEU A 82 7.26 2.46 -0.27
C LEU A 82 7.03 1.14 0.48
N ILE A 83 7.66 0.06 0.01
CA ILE A 83 7.48 -1.27 0.60
C ILE A 83 8.15 -1.34 1.97
N GLN A 84 9.31 -0.72 2.14
CA GLN A 84 9.99 -0.59 3.43
C GLN A 84 9.21 0.23 4.43
N GLU A 85 8.63 1.34 4.00
CA GLU A 85 7.81 2.20 4.85
C GLU A 85 6.51 1.50 5.24
N ILE A 86 5.80 0.85 4.30
CA ILE A 86 4.62 0.03 4.59
C ILE A 86 4.98 -1.15 5.50
N GLY A 87 6.12 -1.78 5.23
CA GLY A 87 6.64 -2.89 6.00
C GLY A 87 6.93 -2.51 7.45
N GLY A 88 7.64 -1.40 7.66
CA GLY A 88 7.91 -0.84 8.97
C GLY A 88 6.66 -0.31 9.69
N LEU A 89 5.64 0.12 8.92
CA LEU A 89 4.35 0.54 9.46
C LEU A 89 3.53 -0.63 10.02
N ILE A 90 3.62 -1.79 9.36
CA ILE A 90 2.85 -2.99 9.68
C ILE A 90 3.58 -3.86 10.71
N TYR A 91 4.89 -3.99 10.59
CA TYR A 91 5.74 -4.77 11.47
C TYR A 91 6.86 -3.89 12.01
N SER A 92 6.86 -3.69 13.33
CA SER A 92 7.94 -3.00 14.03
C SER A 92 9.15 -3.91 14.34
N ASP A 93 9.03 -5.22 14.12
CA ASP A 93 10.01 -6.22 14.57
C ASP A 93 10.48 -7.11 13.41
N GLY A 94 11.48 -6.63 12.65
CA GLY A 94 12.50 -7.39 11.88
C GLY A 94 12.14 -8.49 10.84
N GLU A 95 11.00 -9.19 10.94
CA GLU A 95 10.63 -10.33 10.09
C GLU A 95 10.22 -9.93 8.66
N VAL A 96 9.93 -8.65 8.47
CA VAL A 96 9.43 -8.01 7.25
C VAL A 96 10.40 -8.12 6.08
N ALA A 97 11.70 -8.03 6.37
CA ALA A 97 12.74 -7.84 5.35
C ALA A 97 12.75 -8.96 4.29
N ILE A 98 12.36 -10.18 4.66
CA ILE A 98 12.34 -11.34 3.75
C ILE A 98 11.14 -11.26 2.79
N GLU A 99 9.97 -10.85 3.29
CA GLU A 99 8.77 -10.73 2.46
C GLU A 99 8.83 -9.51 1.55
N GLU A 100 9.38 -8.40 2.04
CA GLU A 100 9.68 -7.22 1.24
C GLU A 100 10.65 -7.52 0.10
N ALA A 101 11.76 -8.22 0.38
CA ALA A 101 12.73 -8.58 -0.64
C ALA A 101 12.11 -9.46 -1.74
N LYS A 102 11.24 -10.40 -1.37
CA LYS A 102 10.48 -11.21 -2.35
C LYS A 102 9.50 -10.36 -3.16
N LEU A 103 8.84 -9.39 -2.54
CA LEU A 103 7.93 -8.47 -3.19
C LEU A 103 8.66 -7.61 -4.23
N LEU A 104 9.80 -7.05 -3.83
CA LEU A 104 10.65 -6.20 -4.65
C LEU A 104 11.25 -6.96 -5.83
N ALA A 105 11.71 -8.19 -5.62
CA ALA A 105 12.18 -9.05 -6.70
C ALA A 105 11.08 -9.31 -7.73
N LYS A 106 9.83 -9.53 -7.28
CA LYS A 106 8.68 -9.70 -8.19
C LYS A 106 8.34 -8.43 -8.94
N ILE A 107 8.34 -7.27 -8.26
CA ILE A 107 8.06 -5.98 -8.90
C ILE A 107 9.13 -5.64 -9.93
N GLN A 108 10.42 -5.82 -9.61
CA GLN A 108 11.51 -5.60 -10.57
C GLN A 108 11.33 -6.49 -11.80
N ASN A 109 11.08 -7.79 -11.62
CA ASN A 109 10.92 -8.73 -12.72
C ASN A 109 9.72 -8.37 -13.63
N LEU A 110 8.62 -7.89 -13.05
CA LEU A 110 7.41 -7.54 -13.78
C LEU A 110 7.47 -6.13 -14.40
N SER A 111 8.16 -5.17 -13.77
CA SER A 111 8.40 -3.82 -14.29
C SER A 111 9.25 -3.85 -15.56
N SER A 112 10.16 -4.83 -15.67
CA SER A 112 10.92 -5.08 -16.92
C SER A 112 10.05 -5.57 -18.08
N LYS A 113 8.87 -6.13 -17.80
CA LYS A 113 7.97 -6.73 -18.81
C LYS A 113 6.78 -5.86 -19.21
N SER A 114 6.50 -4.78 -18.49
CA SER A 114 5.31 -3.95 -18.70
C SER A 114 5.67 -2.64 -19.39
N GLU A 115 5.19 -2.43 -20.62
CA GLU A 115 5.48 -1.24 -21.45
C GLU A 115 4.70 0.02 -21.00
N SER A 116 3.62 -0.13 -20.23
CA SER A 116 2.76 1.00 -19.83
C SER A 116 2.90 1.36 -18.34
N LYS A 117 2.99 2.67 -18.02
CA LYS A 117 3.10 3.21 -16.65
C LYS A 117 2.00 2.69 -15.71
N GLN A 118 0.75 2.74 -16.16
CA GLN A 118 -0.40 2.23 -15.38
C GLN A 118 -0.32 0.72 -15.13
N GLY A 119 0.22 -0.05 -16.09
CA GLY A 119 0.46 -1.48 -15.92
C GLY A 119 1.46 -1.76 -14.79
N LYS A 120 2.54 -0.97 -14.72
CA LYS A 120 3.53 -1.05 -13.63
C LYS A 120 2.90 -0.74 -12.27
N LEU A 121 2.15 0.37 -12.17
CA LEU A 121 1.46 0.77 -10.93
C LEU A 121 0.45 -0.28 -10.46
N ASN A 122 -0.34 -0.84 -11.37
CA ASN A 122 -1.29 -1.91 -11.06
C ASN A 122 -0.60 -3.17 -10.55
N ILE A 123 0.51 -3.55 -11.17
CA ILE A 123 1.30 -4.70 -10.71
C ILE A 123 1.81 -4.45 -9.29
N ILE A 124 2.35 -3.27 -9.00
CA ILE A 124 2.84 -2.88 -7.67
C ILE A 124 1.71 -2.93 -6.66
N LEU A 125 0.59 -2.26 -6.92
CA LEU A 125 -0.59 -2.26 -6.05
C LEU A 125 -1.11 -3.65 -5.77
N LYS A 126 -1.22 -4.53 -6.78
CA LYS A 126 -1.63 -5.93 -6.59
C LYS A 126 -0.62 -6.74 -5.79
N GLN A 127 0.67 -6.46 -5.91
CA GLN A 127 1.69 -7.11 -5.11
C GLN A 127 1.57 -6.67 -3.64
N VAL A 128 1.49 -5.35 -3.38
CA VAL A 128 1.27 -4.80 -2.04
C VAL A 128 0.00 -5.36 -1.40
N GLN A 129 -1.11 -5.41 -2.16
CA GLN A 129 -2.37 -6.00 -1.71
C GLN A 129 -2.22 -7.48 -1.34
N LYS A 130 -1.50 -8.28 -2.14
CA LYS A 130 -1.28 -9.70 -1.82
C LYS A 130 -0.48 -9.90 -0.55
N MET A 131 0.55 -9.09 -0.32
CA MET A 131 1.34 -9.12 0.90
C MET A 131 0.48 -8.73 2.10
N TYR A 132 -0.23 -7.60 1.96
CA TYR A 132 -1.16 -7.10 2.94
C TYR A 132 -2.22 -8.14 3.35
N ARG A 133 -2.90 -8.73 2.37
CA ARG A 133 -3.91 -9.77 2.61
C ARG A 133 -3.32 -10.98 3.33
N ARG A 134 -2.13 -11.44 2.91
CA ARG A 134 -1.45 -12.56 3.55
C ARG A 134 -1.09 -12.26 5.01
N TRP A 135 -0.76 -11.00 5.33
CA TRP A 135 -0.48 -10.58 6.70
C TRP A 135 -1.71 -10.51 7.56
N VAL A 136 -2.80 -9.96 7.02
CA VAL A 136 -4.11 -9.97 7.66
C VAL A 136 -4.55 -11.41 7.98
N GLU A 137 -4.35 -12.35 7.05
CA GLU A 137 -4.63 -13.79 7.25
C GLU A 137 -3.70 -14.44 8.29
N VAL A 138 -2.46 -13.97 8.47
CA VAL A 138 -1.52 -14.52 9.47
C VAL A 138 -1.80 -13.98 10.88
N GLN A 139 -2.33 -12.77 11.00
CA GLN A 139 -2.66 -12.15 12.29
C GLN A 139 -4.01 -12.61 12.90
N ASN A 140 -4.85 -13.32 12.13
CA ASN A 140 -6.18 -13.78 12.53
C ASN A 140 -6.25 -15.30 12.70
#